data_AF-A0AAE4KMV6-F1
#
_entry.id   AF-A0AAE4KMV6-F1
#
_cell.length_a   1.000
_cell.length_b   1.000
_cell.length_c   1.000
_cell.angle_alpha   90.00
_cell.angle_beta   90.00
_cell.angle_gamma   90.00
#
_symmetry.space_group_name_H-M   'P 1'
#
loop_
_entity.id
_entity.type
_entity.pdbx_description
1 polymer ?
#
loop_
_entity_poly.entity_id
_entity_poly.type
_entity_poly.pdbx_seq_one_letter_code
_entity_poly.pdbx_strand_id
1 'polypeptide(L)'
;MTKTSLLLGLLLAPSLAFAATLELPADARLEVQVVESLSLDPDTPRHDDVLLRPVANGSGSHQVPDYCVMVGDAQLDGERIRITTSSVTCIDTEGSDSHIYSGEISAAAYGSDGKFGIDACQDGRCELSPERGFELQLASDLAIEEQENPSEQINIERRQAEGSGVANPIPADQPDPDDS
;
A
#
# COMPACT_ATOMS: atom_id res chain seq x y z
N MET A 1 -1.12 -38.61 -55.33
CA MET A 1 -1.88 -37.89 -54.27
C MET A 1 -1.67 -38.65 -52.97
N THR A 2 -0.81 -38.15 -52.09
CA THR A 2 -0.55 -38.75 -50.78
C THR A 2 -0.55 -37.60 -49.78
N LYS A 3 -1.56 -37.58 -48.91
CA LYS A 3 -1.79 -36.54 -47.91
C LYS A 3 -0.87 -36.80 -46.70
N THR A 4 0.09 -35.92 -46.49
CA THR A 4 0.87 -35.83 -45.26
C THR A 4 0.02 -35.14 -44.21
N SER A 5 -0.46 -35.87 -43.21
CA SER A 5 -1.10 -35.30 -42.03
C SER A 5 -0.02 -34.97 -41.00
N LEU A 6 0.33 -33.69 -40.86
CA LEU A 6 1.05 -33.17 -39.71
C LEU A 6 0.03 -32.89 -38.60
N LEU A 7 0.02 -33.72 -37.56
CA LEU A 7 -0.66 -33.43 -36.29
C LEU A 7 0.31 -32.61 -35.43
N LEU A 8 0.13 -31.29 -35.42
CA LEU A 8 0.84 -30.37 -34.55
C LEU A 8 0.11 -30.33 -33.19
N GLY A 9 0.65 -31.01 -32.20
CA GLY A 9 0.16 -30.92 -30.82
C GLY A 9 0.46 -29.54 -30.26
N LEU A 10 -0.58 -28.72 -30.03
CA LEU A 10 -0.47 -27.50 -29.25
C LEU A 10 -0.23 -27.87 -27.78
N LEU A 11 0.98 -27.59 -27.29
CA LEU A 11 1.27 -27.56 -25.86
C LEU A 11 0.57 -26.34 -25.25
N LEU A 12 -0.53 -26.58 -24.52
CA LEU A 12 -1.10 -25.61 -23.59
C LEU A 12 -0.16 -25.54 -22.38
N ALA A 13 0.87 -24.70 -22.46
CA ALA A 13 1.66 -24.36 -21.29
C ALA A 13 0.78 -23.50 -20.35
N PRO A 14 0.61 -23.86 -19.07
CA PRO A 14 -0.03 -22.97 -18.11
C PRO A 14 0.84 -21.73 -17.98
N SER A 15 0.27 -20.56 -18.25
CA SER A 15 0.90 -19.27 -17.97
C SER A 15 1.06 -19.15 -16.46
N LEU A 16 2.28 -19.33 -15.97
CA LEU A 16 2.67 -18.91 -14.63
C LEU A 16 2.58 -17.38 -14.61
N ALA A 17 1.47 -16.84 -14.11
CA ALA A 17 1.41 -15.44 -13.72
C ALA A 17 2.31 -15.31 -12.49
N PHE A 18 3.49 -14.73 -12.66
CA PHE A 18 4.29 -14.27 -11.53
C PHE A 18 3.49 -13.14 -10.88
N ALA A 19 3.13 -13.29 -9.60
CA ALA A 19 2.51 -12.21 -8.84
C ALA A 19 3.42 -10.98 -8.89
N ALA A 20 2.84 -9.79 -9.08
CA ALA A 20 3.62 -8.57 -8.98
C ALA A 20 4.19 -8.48 -7.54
N THR A 21 5.44 -8.05 -7.42
CA THR A 21 6.11 -7.93 -6.12
C THR A 21 6.54 -6.47 -5.95
N LEU A 22 6.21 -5.88 -4.80
CA LEU A 22 6.75 -4.58 -4.40
C LEU A 22 8.12 -4.81 -3.78
N GLU A 23 9.17 -4.35 -4.46
CA GLU A 23 10.56 -4.53 -4.04
C GLU A 23 11.24 -3.19 -3.75
N LEU A 24 11.92 -3.10 -2.61
CA LEU A 24 12.82 -1.99 -2.28
C LEU A 24 14.13 -2.56 -1.74
N PRO A 25 15.30 -2.01 -2.15
CA PRO A 25 16.56 -2.44 -1.58
C PRO A 25 16.71 -1.97 -0.14
N ALA A 26 17.59 -2.63 0.61
CA ALA A 26 18.16 -2.08 1.83
C ALA A 26 18.73 -0.68 1.55
N ASP A 27 18.70 0.18 2.56
CA ASP A 27 19.06 1.60 2.45
C ASP A 27 18.15 2.43 1.52
N ALA A 28 17.04 1.88 1.03
CA ALA A 28 16.01 2.69 0.40
C ALA A 28 15.50 3.73 1.41
N ARG A 29 15.48 4.98 0.97
CA ARG A 29 15.03 6.15 1.72
C ARG A 29 13.71 6.65 1.17
N LEU A 30 12.69 6.70 2.01
CA LEU A 30 11.34 7.15 1.71
C LEU A 30 11.08 8.45 2.48
N GLU A 31 10.48 9.46 1.85
CA GLU A 31 9.96 10.60 2.60
C GLU A 31 8.54 10.29 3.07
N VAL A 32 8.31 10.42 4.38
CA VAL A 32 7.05 10.06 5.04
C VAL A 32 6.60 11.16 6.00
N GLN A 33 5.32 11.12 6.37
CA GLN A 33 4.69 11.98 7.38
C GLN A 33 3.90 11.12 8.35
N VAL A 34 3.74 11.60 9.58
CA VAL A 34 2.73 11.04 10.49
C VAL A 34 1.33 11.33 9.94
N VAL A 35 0.39 10.41 10.12
CA VAL A 35 -1.01 10.63 9.73
C VAL A 35 -1.69 11.54 10.75
N GLU A 36 -1.36 11.38 12.03
CA GLU A 36 -1.89 12.17 13.15
C GLU A 36 -0.75 12.81 13.94
N SER A 37 -1.04 13.94 14.60
CA SER A 37 -0.04 14.61 15.42
C SER A 37 0.45 13.70 16.55
N LEU A 38 1.76 13.57 16.69
CA LEU A 38 2.40 12.81 17.75
C LEU A 38 3.04 13.77 18.76
N SER A 39 2.77 13.58 20.05
CA SER A 39 3.39 14.32 21.15
C SER A 39 4.02 13.34 22.12
N LEU A 40 5.31 13.53 22.41
CA LEU A 40 6.06 12.75 23.41
C LEU A 40 6.70 13.69 24.42
N ASP A 41 6.76 13.26 25.66
CA ASP A 41 7.41 13.97 26.78
C ASP A 41 7.96 12.94 27.79
N PRO A 42 8.69 13.36 28.84
CA PRO A 42 9.24 12.42 29.82
C PRO A 42 8.20 11.58 30.59
N ASP A 43 6.97 12.07 30.71
CA ASP A 43 5.87 11.35 31.38
C ASP A 43 5.20 10.35 30.42
N THR A 44 5.17 10.67 29.12
CA THR A 44 4.65 9.84 28.03
C THR A 44 5.71 9.65 26.94
N PRO A 45 6.79 8.88 27.19
CA PRO A 45 7.95 8.82 26.31
C PRO A 45 7.79 7.85 25.15
N ARG A 46 6.65 7.16 25.01
CA ARG A 46 6.42 6.14 23.99
C ARG A 46 4.99 6.20 23.47
N HIS A 47 4.83 5.96 22.17
CA HIS A 47 3.55 5.79 21.51
C HIS A 47 3.67 4.64 20.52
N ASP A 48 2.80 3.65 20.66
CA ASP A 48 2.74 2.49 19.77
C ASP A 48 1.77 2.75 18.62
N ASP A 49 1.81 1.94 17.56
CA ASP A 49 0.85 1.99 16.44
C ASP A 49 0.77 3.36 15.72
N VAL A 50 1.90 4.05 15.62
CA VAL A 50 2.04 5.30 14.87
C VAL A 50 1.87 5.01 13.38
N LEU A 51 0.88 5.66 12.79
CA LEU A 51 0.59 5.57 11.36
C LEU A 51 1.41 6.60 10.58
N LEU A 52 2.11 6.13 9.55
CA LEU A 52 2.87 6.95 8.62
C LEU A 52 2.32 6.78 7.20
N ARG A 53 2.38 7.85 6.42
CA ARG A 53 2.07 7.85 4.99
C ARG A 53 3.25 8.37 4.18
N PRO A 54 3.47 7.90 2.94
CA PRO A 54 4.46 8.49 2.06
C PRO A 54 4.06 9.93 1.68
N VAL A 55 5.07 10.77 1.43
CA VAL A 55 4.87 12.08 0.81
C VAL A 55 4.85 11.89 -0.71
N ALA A 56 3.74 12.28 -1.35
CA ALA A 56 3.61 12.23 -2.80
C ALA A 56 4.72 13.05 -3.47
N ASN A 57 5.45 12.44 -4.41
CA ASN A 57 6.64 13.02 -5.04
C ASN A 57 7.72 13.49 -4.03
N GLY A 58 7.84 12.79 -2.90
CA GLY A 58 8.84 13.07 -1.89
C GLY A 58 10.28 12.99 -2.41
N SER A 59 11.18 13.62 -1.66
CA SER A 59 12.61 13.76 -1.96
C SER A 59 13.45 12.52 -1.63
N GLY A 60 12.81 11.45 -1.14
CA GLY A 60 13.46 10.16 -0.88
C GLY A 60 14.10 9.56 -2.13
N SER A 61 15.04 8.64 -1.92
CA SER A 61 15.71 7.91 -3.01
C SER A 61 14.77 6.99 -3.80
N HIS A 62 13.68 6.56 -3.18
CA HIS A 62 12.69 5.65 -3.76
C HIS A 62 11.29 6.15 -3.40
N GLN A 63 10.32 5.72 -4.18
CA GLN A 63 8.91 5.99 -3.94
C GLN A 63 8.16 4.67 -3.79
N VAL A 64 7.11 4.73 -3.00
CA VAL A 64 6.10 3.68 -2.87
C VAL A 64 4.77 4.25 -3.38
N PRO A 65 3.76 3.41 -3.69
CA PRO A 65 2.45 3.91 -4.06
C PRO A 65 1.92 4.98 -3.10
N ASP A 66 1.20 5.97 -3.61
CA ASP A 66 0.68 7.08 -2.80
C ASP A 66 -0.23 6.59 -1.67
N TYR A 67 -0.97 5.50 -1.90
CA TYR A 67 -1.83 4.86 -0.91
C TYR A 67 -1.08 3.78 -0.12
N CYS A 68 0.02 4.16 0.51
CA CYS A 68 0.68 3.32 1.51
C CYS A 68 0.44 3.83 2.94
N VAL A 69 0.26 2.89 3.85
CA VAL A 69 0.28 3.13 5.29
C VAL A 69 1.34 2.24 5.91
N MET A 70 2.26 2.84 6.65
CA MET A 70 3.24 2.13 7.47
C MET A 70 2.85 2.26 8.93
N VAL A 71 3.03 1.19 9.69
CA VAL A 71 2.78 1.17 11.14
C VAL A 71 4.09 0.97 11.86
N GLY A 72 4.28 1.73 12.94
CA GLY A 72 5.49 1.66 13.74
C GLY A 72 5.29 2.17 15.16
N ASP A 73 6.37 2.18 15.91
CA ASP A 73 6.41 2.72 17.27
C ASP A 73 7.28 3.96 17.30
N ALA A 74 6.90 4.92 18.15
CA ALA A 74 7.68 6.10 18.45
C ALA A 74 8.15 6.09 19.91
N GLN A 75 9.39 6.52 20.12
CA GLN A 75 10.00 6.63 21.43
C GLN A 75 10.85 7.89 21.56
N LEU A 76 10.75 8.55 22.70
CA LEU A 76 11.64 9.62 23.10
C LEU A 76 12.99 9.04 23.55
N ASP A 77 14.07 9.50 22.91
CA ASP A 77 15.44 9.20 23.28
C ASP A 77 16.24 10.51 23.38
N GLY A 78 16.44 10.99 24.60
CA GLY A 78 17.00 12.31 24.84
C GLY A 78 16.10 13.41 24.26
N GLU A 79 16.64 14.20 23.32
CA GLU A 79 15.94 15.28 22.63
C GLU A 79 15.47 14.86 21.22
N ARG A 80 15.23 13.56 21.01
CA ARG A 80 14.86 13.02 19.70
C ARG A 80 13.73 12.02 19.77
N ILE A 81 12.87 12.09 18.75
CA ILE A 81 11.83 11.09 18.52
C ILE A 81 12.41 10.02 17.60
N ARG A 82 12.61 8.81 18.12
CA ARG A 82 12.95 7.63 17.32
C ARG A 82 11.66 6.98 16.86
N ILE A 83 11.56 6.71 15.56
CA ILE A 83 10.44 5.97 14.99
C ILE A 83 11.01 4.76 14.26
N THR A 84 10.43 3.59 14.50
CA THR A 84 10.72 2.35 13.77
C THR A 84 9.44 1.76 13.23
N THR A 85 9.43 1.37 11.97
CA THR A 85 8.27 0.71 11.34
C THR A 85 8.43 -0.80 11.35
N SER A 86 7.30 -1.50 11.41
CA SER A 86 7.22 -2.96 11.49
C SER A 86 6.36 -3.56 10.40
N SER A 87 5.37 -2.82 9.89
CA SER A 87 4.50 -3.28 8.80
C SER A 87 4.17 -2.16 7.83
N VAL A 88 3.82 -2.56 6.61
CA VAL A 88 3.38 -1.66 5.55
C VAL A 88 2.26 -2.31 4.76
N THR A 89 1.27 -1.51 4.38
CA THR A 89 0.24 -1.87 3.41
C THR A 89 0.13 -0.80 2.36
N CYS A 90 0.25 -1.19 1.10
CA CYS A 90 0.21 -0.32 -0.06
C CYS A 90 -0.91 -0.75 -1.00
N ILE A 91 -1.61 0.23 -1.56
CA ILE A 91 -2.59 0.04 -2.62
C ILE A 91 -2.05 0.77 -3.85
N ASP A 92 -1.71 0.02 -4.88
CA ASP A 92 -1.42 0.57 -6.19
C ASP A 92 -2.74 0.68 -6.96
N THR A 93 -3.01 1.87 -7.49
CA THR A 93 -4.21 2.19 -8.26
C THR A 93 -3.89 2.51 -9.72
N GLU A 94 -2.65 2.27 -10.17
CA GLU A 94 -2.30 2.43 -11.57
C GLU A 94 -2.99 1.37 -12.44
N GLY A 95 -3.91 1.80 -13.32
CA GLY A 95 -4.59 0.93 -14.27
C GLY A 95 -6.08 0.72 -13.99
N SER A 96 -6.63 -0.38 -14.48
CA SER A 96 -8.06 -0.74 -14.31
C SER A 96 -8.35 -1.49 -13.02
N ASP A 97 -7.33 -2.07 -12.40
CA ASP A 97 -7.42 -2.95 -11.25
C ASP A 97 -6.46 -2.42 -10.18
N SER A 98 -6.82 -2.59 -8.91
CA SER A 98 -5.99 -2.13 -7.79
C SER A 98 -5.19 -3.30 -7.22
N HIS A 99 -3.89 -3.13 -7.02
CA HIS A 99 -3.03 -4.15 -6.45
C HIS A 99 -2.76 -3.85 -4.98
N ILE A 100 -2.87 -4.85 -4.10
CA ILE A 100 -2.67 -4.68 -2.67
C ILE A 100 -1.38 -5.38 -2.28
N TYR A 101 -0.45 -4.67 -1.63
CA TYR A 101 0.79 -5.22 -1.11
C TYR A 101 0.80 -5.04 0.41
N SER A 102 0.86 -6.11 1.19
CA SER A 102 0.91 -6.03 2.65
C SER A 102 1.97 -6.97 3.21
N GLY A 103 2.83 -6.46 4.08
CA GLY A 103 3.94 -7.24 4.63
C GLY A 103 4.68 -6.54 5.75
N GLU A 104 5.72 -7.20 6.23
CA GLU A 104 6.63 -6.66 7.23
C GLU A 104 7.65 -5.72 6.59
N ILE A 105 8.01 -4.65 7.29
CA ILE A 105 9.08 -3.72 6.91
C ILE A 105 9.98 -3.50 8.12
N SER A 106 11.28 -3.38 7.90
CA SER A 106 12.21 -2.92 8.93
C SER A 106 12.80 -1.61 8.47
N ALA A 107 12.33 -0.50 9.04
CA ALA A 107 12.85 0.82 8.70
C ALA A 107 12.83 1.76 9.90
N ALA A 108 13.66 2.80 9.84
CA ALA A 108 13.92 3.70 10.95
C ALA A 108 13.95 5.16 10.47
N ALA A 109 13.46 6.07 11.31
CA ALA A 109 13.38 7.49 10.95
C ALA A 109 14.68 8.25 11.22
N TYR A 110 15.02 9.13 10.29
CA TYR A 110 16.19 10.01 10.34
C TYR A 110 15.76 11.48 10.24
N GLY A 111 16.41 12.31 11.06
CA GLY A 111 16.23 13.76 11.02
C GLY A 111 16.84 14.39 9.77
N SER A 112 16.50 15.65 9.50
CA SER A 112 17.06 16.42 8.38
C SER A 112 18.58 16.65 8.49
N ASP A 113 19.17 16.44 9.66
CA ASP A 113 20.61 16.44 9.89
C ASP A 113 21.28 15.09 9.59
N GLY A 114 20.53 14.12 9.06
CA GLY A 114 21.01 12.78 8.67
C GLY A 114 21.30 11.85 9.86
N LYS A 115 20.96 12.26 11.09
CA LYS A 115 21.16 11.45 12.28
C LYS A 115 19.90 10.67 12.62
N PHE A 116 20.08 9.51 13.24
CA PHE A 116 18.98 8.67 13.71
C PHE A 116 18.08 9.43 14.70
N GLY A 117 16.77 9.33 14.50
CA GLY A 117 15.75 10.06 15.24
C GLY A 117 15.55 11.49 14.76
N ILE A 118 14.34 11.99 14.98
CA ILE A 118 13.87 13.30 14.50
C ILE A 118 14.08 14.33 15.61
N ASP A 119 14.73 15.44 15.25
CA ASP A 119 14.91 16.61 16.10
C ASP A 119 13.66 17.52 16.02
N ALA A 120 12.73 17.29 16.94
CA ALA A 120 11.43 17.98 17.01
C ALA A 120 11.05 18.38 18.43
N CYS A 121 12.01 18.37 19.36
CA CYS A 121 11.79 18.70 20.75
C CYS A 121 11.99 20.20 20.99
N GLN A 122 11.07 20.82 21.72
CA GLN A 122 11.16 22.20 22.19
C GLN A 122 10.77 22.23 23.68
N ASP A 123 11.63 22.79 24.51
CA ASP A 123 11.39 22.94 25.96
C ASP A 123 10.95 21.64 26.67
N GLY A 124 11.51 20.50 26.25
CA GLY A 124 11.24 19.19 26.84
C GLY A 124 9.98 18.48 26.31
N ARG A 125 9.26 19.08 25.37
CA ARG A 125 8.12 18.46 24.67
C ARG A 125 8.44 18.28 23.19
N CYS A 126 8.16 17.10 22.66
CA CYS A 126 8.48 16.76 21.28
C CYS A 126 7.21 16.55 20.49
N GLU A 127 7.05 17.28 19.40
CA GLU A 127 5.84 17.24 18.57
C GLU A 127 6.18 16.99 17.10
N LEU A 128 5.50 16.03 16.48
CA LEU A 128 5.49 15.83 15.04
C LEU A 128 4.09 16.12 14.51
N SER A 129 4.01 17.01 13.53
CA SER A 129 2.76 17.36 12.86
C SER A 129 2.63 16.61 11.53
N PRO A 130 1.39 16.36 11.05
CA PRO A 130 1.15 15.68 9.77
C PRO A 130 1.71 16.40 8.53
N GLU A 131 2.07 17.67 8.65
CA GLU A 131 2.64 18.48 7.57
C GLU A 131 4.16 18.37 7.48
N ARG A 132 4.82 17.83 8.52
CA ARG A 132 6.28 17.73 8.58
C ARG A 132 6.74 16.38 8.04
N GLY A 133 7.34 16.41 6.84
CA GLY A 133 8.04 15.27 6.27
C GLY A 133 9.33 14.93 7.01
N PHE A 134 9.68 13.65 7.05
CA PHE A 134 10.98 13.14 7.49
C PHE A 134 11.36 11.88 6.70
N GLU A 135 12.63 11.49 6.79
CA GLU A 135 13.15 10.36 6.02
C GLU A 135 13.02 9.06 6.83
N LEU A 136 12.51 8.01 6.19
CA LEU A 136 12.50 6.65 6.69
C LEU A 136 13.50 5.83 5.84
N GLN A 137 14.48 5.21 6.48
CA GLN A 137 15.48 4.37 5.80
C GLN A 137 15.26 2.90 6.15
N LEU A 138 15.19 2.06 5.11
CA LEU A 138 15.07 0.61 5.25
C LEU A 138 16.37 0.00 5.78
N ALA A 139 16.25 -0.87 6.78
CA ALA A 139 17.35 -1.63 7.36
C ALA A 139 17.65 -2.94 6.60
N SER A 140 16.69 -3.42 5.81
CA SER A 140 16.81 -4.63 5.00
C SER A 140 16.03 -4.48 3.70
N ASP A 141 16.28 -5.37 2.74
CA ASP A 141 15.47 -5.47 1.54
C ASP A 141 14.00 -5.72 1.92
N LEU A 142 13.10 -5.10 1.16
CA LEU A 142 11.66 -5.31 1.21
C LEU A 142 11.25 -6.06 -0.05
N ALA A 143 10.52 -7.16 0.10
CA ALA A 143 9.88 -7.86 -1.00
C ALA A 143 8.51 -8.31 -0.52
N ILE A 144 7.45 -7.69 -1.03
CA ILE A 144 6.07 -7.97 -0.65
C ILE A 144 5.31 -8.48 -1.86
N GLU A 145 4.81 -9.70 -1.75
CA GLU A 145 3.93 -10.29 -2.76
C GLU A 145 2.57 -9.59 -2.75
N GLU A 146 2.03 -9.40 -3.95
CA GLU A 146 0.65 -8.96 -4.14
C GLU A 146 -0.33 -9.91 -3.43
N GLN A 147 -1.26 -9.31 -2.69
CA GLN A 147 -2.34 -9.97 -1.99
C GLN A 147 -3.57 -10.07 -2.90
N GLU A 148 -4.37 -11.12 -2.71
CA GLU A 148 -5.64 -11.26 -3.42
C GLU A 148 -6.53 -10.03 -3.18
N ASN A 149 -7.08 -9.48 -4.26
CA ASN A 149 -8.05 -8.39 -4.21
C ASN A 149 -9.48 -8.94 -4.42
N PRO A 150 -10.31 -9.06 -3.37
CA PRO A 150 -11.69 -9.55 -3.51
C PRO A 150 -12.54 -8.66 -4.42
N SER A 151 -12.23 -7.36 -4.49
CA SER A 151 -12.97 -6.42 -5.34
C SER A 151 -12.68 -6.65 -6.82
N GLU A 152 -11.45 -7.05 -7.16
CA GLU A 152 -11.09 -7.45 -8.52
C GLU A 152 -11.86 -8.71 -8.93
N GLN A 153 -11.92 -9.72 -8.05
CA GLN A 153 -12.67 -10.97 -8.28
C GLN A 153 -14.14 -10.68 -8.59
N ILE A 154 -14.80 -9.84 -7.77
CA ILE A 154 -16.20 -9.42 -7.99
C ILE A 154 -16.36 -8.66 -9.32
N ASN A 155 -15.41 -7.80 -9.67
CA ASN A 155 -15.45 -7.06 -10.94
C ASN A 155 -15.26 -7.98 -12.16
N ILE A 156 -14.43 -9.02 -12.05
CA ILE A 156 -14.29 -10.06 -13.09
C ILE A 156 -15.60 -10.83 -13.22
N GLU A 157 -16.19 -11.28 -12.12
CA GLU A 157 -17.48 -11.99 -12.11
C GLU A 157 -18.59 -11.15 -12.78
N ARG A 158 -18.66 -9.85 -12.46
CA ARG A 158 -19.63 -8.94 -13.08
C ARG A 158 -19.39 -8.80 -14.59
N ARG A 159 -18.14 -8.64 -15.04
CA ARG A 159 -17.80 -8.60 -16.47
C ARG A 159 -18.21 -9.89 -17.20
N GLN A 160 -18.03 -11.05 -16.55
CA GLN A 160 -18.43 -12.35 -17.11
C GLN A 160 -19.96 -12.52 -17.14
N ALA A 161 -20.67 -12.06 -16.10
CA ALA A 161 -22.12 -12.10 -16.03
C ALA A 161 -22.78 -11.15 -17.05
N GLU A 162 -22.23 -9.96 -17.24
CA GLU A 162 -22.68 -8.99 -18.25
C GLU A 162 -22.35 -9.46 -19.68
N GLY A 163 -21.28 -10.24 -19.87
CA GLY A 163 -20.91 -10.87 -21.15
C GLY A 163 -21.85 -12.00 -21.62
N SER A 164 -22.72 -12.52 -20.74
CA SER A 164 -23.70 -13.57 -21.09
C SER A 164 -25.00 -13.02 -21.69
N GLY A 165 -25.20 -11.71 -21.76
CA GLY A 165 -26.42 -11.15 -22.35
C GLY A 165 -27.70 -11.68 -21.70
N VAL A 166 -27.71 -11.92 -20.39
CA VAL A 166 -28.96 -12.14 -19.67
C VAL A 166 -29.57 -10.76 -19.48
N ALA A 167 -30.42 -10.35 -20.42
CA ALA A 167 -31.30 -9.23 -20.21
C ALA A 167 -32.03 -9.47 -18.88
N ASN A 168 -31.76 -8.66 -17.85
CA ASN A 168 -32.61 -8.60 -16.68
C ASN A 168 -34.02 -8.32 -17.21
N PRO A 169 -34.96 -9.27 -17.16
CA PRO A 169 -36.32 -8.99 -17.61
C PRO A 169 -36.84 -7.94 -16.64
N ILE A 170 -37.14 -6.75 -17.15
CA ILE A 170 -38.03 -5.84 -16.44
C ILE A 170 -39.33 -6.64 -16.25
N PRO A 171 -39.81 -6.88 -15.02
CA PRO A 171 -41.09 -7.55 -14.82
C PRO A 171 -42.15 -6.75 -15.57
N ALA A 172 -42.67 -7.31 -16.65
CA ALA A 172 -43.88 -6.82 -17.28
C ALA A 172 -45.03 -7.23 -16.35
N ASP A 173 -45.64 -6.21 -15.75
CA ASP A 173 -47.00 -6.15 -15.17
C ASP A 173 -46.97 -5.38 -13.85
N GLN A 174 -46.73 -4.07 -13.95
CA GLN A 174 -47.34 -3.15 -13.00
C GLN A 174 -48.67 -2.73 -13.63
N PRO A 175 -49.83 -3.06 -13.03
CA PRO A 175 -51.10 -2.57 -13.55
C PRO A 175 -51.12 -1.05 -13.46
N ASP A 176 -51.52 -0.42 -14.58
CA ASP A 176 -51.74 1.01 -14.71
C ASP A 176 -52.75 1.47 -13.65
N PRO A 177 -52.50 2.53 -12.85
CA PRO A 177 -53.41 2.93 -11.78
C PRO A 177 -54.70 3.60 -12.27
N ASP A 178 -54.96 3.60 -13.59
CA ASP A 178 -56.12 4.23 -14.22
C ASP A 178 -57.14 3.24 -14.81
N ASP A 179 -57.04 1.94 -14.53
CA ASP A 179 -58.19 1.03 -14.71
C ASP A 179 -59.21 1.25 -13.58
N SER A 180 -60.34 1.84 -13.99
CA SER A 180 -61.44 2.40 -13.18
C SER A 180 -62.32 1.37 -12.46
#